data_AF-A0A7R9XQW8-F1
#
_entry.id   AF-A0A7R9XQW8-F1
#
_cell.length_a   1.000
_cell.length_b   1.000
_cell.length_c   1.000
_cell.angle_alpha   90.00
_cell.angle_beta   90.00
_cell.angle_gamma   90.00
#
_symmetry.space_group_name_H-M   'P 1'
#
loop_
_entity.id
_entity.type
_entity.pdbx_description
1 polymer ?
#
loop_
_entity_poly.entity_id
_entity_poly.type
_entity_poly.pdbx_seq_one_letter_code
_entity_poly.pdbx_strand_id
1 'polypeptide(L)'
;EKKEKKEKKEKTDDDAPAEAGDASSASEAADDDDDEVQWATDTSAAAAKARAIEQLTDGAANMVTVVADKMADAAIEDESSEEEEDPRVSKLRAYAAKNDAVKTAEYLVSDALGVESKEMGVLFLLEAVFDEDEAIPPQIKAKKDYLSAACPDAALQRALLCAFERYVTETATSGFKAFSLILNQLYEFDLIEEDVIKAWNEDVDAASCIDVEPKVAQAVRKQAAKFIDWLDESEDEDSD
;
A
#
# COMPACT_ATOMS: atom_id res chain seq x y z
N GLU A 1 29.80 -47.83 29.42
CA GLU A 1 29.51 -48.77 30.53
C GLU A 1 28.52 -48.12 31.51
N LYS A 2 27.79 -48.95 32.30
CA LYS A 2 27.17 -48.68 33.62
C LYS A 2 26.27 -47.42 33.80
N LYS A 3 24.97 -47.58 34.13
CA LYS A 3 24.37 -47.65 35.51
C LYS A 3 24.36 -46.24 36.17
N GLU A 4 23.24 -45.66 36.64
CA GLU A 4 22.35 -46.12 37.72
C GLU A 4 21.01 -45.34 37.87
N LYS A 5 19.97 -46.04 38.39
CA LYS A 5 18.95 -45.71 39.44
C LYS A 5 18.40 -44.26 39.64
N LYS A 6 17.07 -44.02 39.73
CA LYS A 6 16.03 -44.33 40.79
C LYS A 6 16.06 -43.28 41.93
N GLU A 7 15.00 -42.51 42.28
CA GLU A 7 13.77 -42.75 43.10
C GLU A 7 12.86 -41.48 43.03
N LYS A 8 11.51 -41.45 43.06
CA LYS A 8 10.41 -41.95 43.94
C LYS A 8 10.10 -41.12 45.22
N LYS A 9 8.96 -40.39 45.22
CA LYS A 9 7.90 -40.29 46.28
C LYS A 9 6.68 -39.48 45.73
N GLU A 10 5.40 -39.90 45.83
CA GLU A 10 4.48 -39.97 47.01
C GLU A 10 4.19 -38.56 47.60
N LYS A 11 2.96 -38.11 47.95
CA LYS A 11 1.68 -38.75 48.36
C LYS A 11 0.56 -37.67 48.35
N THR A 12 -0.77 -37.92 48.27
CA THR A 12 -1.80 -38.19 49.34
C THR A 12 -3.16 -37.86 48.65
N ASP A 13 -4.22 -38.68 48.59
CA ASP A 13 -5.29 -38.90 49.61
C ASP A 13 -5.88 -37.57 50.15
N ASP A 14 -7.19 -37.34 50.33
CA ASP A 14 -8.45 -38.10 50.14
C ASP A 14 -9.63 -37.10 50.29
N ASP A 15 -10.76 -37.26 49.58
CA ASP A 15 -12.16 -36.94 50.03
C ASP A 15 -13.19 -37.20 48.90
N ALA A 16 -14.37 -37.71 49.28
CA ALA A 16 -15.56 -37.94 48.42
C ALA A 16 -16.83 -37.61 49.25
N PRO A 17 -18.09 -37.96 48.92
CA PRO A 17 -18.72 -38.43 47.66
C PRO A 17 -20.07 -37.70 47.35
N ALA A 18 -20.89 -38.27 46.44
CA ALA A 18 -22.35 -38.03 46.26
C ALA A 18 -22.74 -36.64 45.68
N GLU A 19 -23.85 -36.37 44.96
CA GLU A 19 -25.04 -37.10 44.46
C GLU A 19 -25.36 -36.54 43.05
N ALA A 20 -26.17 -37.11 42.14
CA ALA A 20 -26.74 -38.45 41.90
C ALA A 20 -27.38 -38.42 40.48
N GLY A 21 -27.67 -39.56 39.83
CA GLY A 21 -28.24 -39.54 38.47
C GLY A 21 -28.39 -40.87 37.73
N ASP A 22 -29.37 -41.66 38.15
CA ASP A 22 -30.06 -42.74 37.43
C ASP A 22 -29.25 -43.88 36.77
N ALA A 23 -29.51 -45.09 37.29
CA ALA A 23 -29.25 -46.33 36.58
C ALA A 23 -30.58 -47.05 36.36
N SER A 24 -30.91 -47.37 35.12
CA SER A 24 -31.83 -48.46 34.83
C SER A 24 -31.40 -49.23 33.59
N SER A 25 -31.38 -50.56 33.71
CA SER A 25 -30.87 -51.48 32.70
C SER A 25 -31.98 -52.41 32.25
N ALA A 26 -32.04 -52.62 30.93
CA ALA A 26 -32.66 -53.74 30.22
C ALA A 26 -34.18 -53.98 30.37
N SER A 27 -34.88 -53.86 29.24
CA SER A 27 -35.58 -55.01 28.64
C SER A 27 -35.89 -54.80 27.15
N GLU A 28 -35.23 -55.61 26.31
CA GLU A 28 -35.70 -56.28 25.08
C GLU A 28 -36.60 -55.59 24.03
N ALA A 29 -36.19 -55.82 22.77
CA ALA A 29 -37.00 -56.00 21.55
C ALA A 29 -37.73 -54.79 20.92
N ALA A 30 -37.13 -54.28 19.84
CA ALA A 30 -37.83 -53.95 18.59
C ALA A 30 -36.86 -54.07 17.39
N ASP A 31 -37.44 -54.28 16.21
CA ASP A 31 -36.81 -54.35 14.89
C ASP A 31 -36.72 -52.95 14.24
N ASP A 32 -36.05 -52.85 13.08
CA ASP A 32 -36.06 -51.72 12.10
C ASP A 32 -35.02 -50.56 12.26
N ASP A 33 -34.43 -50.19 11.11
CA ASP A 33 -33.59 -49.02 10.71
C ASP A 33 -32.54 -48.40 11.67
N ASP A 34 -31.25 -48.39 11.27
CA ASP A 34 -30.64 -47.35 10.41
C ASP A 34 -29.11 -47.55 10.23
N ASP A 35 -28.55 -47.12 9.09
CA ASP A 35 -27.12 -47.28 8.73
C ASP A 35 -26.23 -46.20 9.41
N GLU A 36 -25.89 -46.37 10.70
CA GLU A 36 -25.03 -45.42 11.43
C GLU A 36 -23.55 -45.51 11.01
N VAL A 37 -23.22 -44.85 9.88
CA VAL A 37 -21.85 -44.70 9.39
C VAL A 37 -21.06 -43.76 10.32
N GLN A 38 -20.16 -44.37 11.08
CA GLN A 38 -19.17 -43.74 11.95
C GLN A 38 -18.16 -42.87 11.17
N TRP A 39 -18.51 -41.60 10.94
CA TRP A 39 -17.63 -40.58 10.35
C TRP A 39 -16.60 -40.03 11.35
N ALA A 40 -15.50 -40.75 11.53
CA ALA A 40 -14.31 -40.23 12.19
C ALA A 40 -13.58 -39.23 11.26
N THR A 41 -13.95 -37.95 11.29
CA THR A 41 -13.23 -36.88 10.58
C THR A 41 -11.97 -36.45 11.34
N ASP A 42 -10.88 -37.20 11.17
CA ASP A 42 -9.53 -36.68 11.44
C ASP A 42 -9.21 -35.61 10.38
N THR A 43 -9.57 -34.36 10.68
CA THR A 43 -9.21 -33.19 9.87
C THR A 43 -7.86 -32.64 10.34
N SER A 44 -6.82 -33.45 10.15
CA SER A 44 -5.44 -33.05 10.44
C SER A 44 -5.09 -31.72 9.75
N ALA A 45 -4.53 -30.79 10.54
CA ALA A 45 -4.48 -29.34 10.26
C ALA A 45 -3.65 -28.87 9.04
N ALA A 46 -3.21 -29.79 8.18
CA ALA A 46 -2.51 -29.50 6.92
C ALA A 46 -3.47 -29.02 5.82
N ALA A 47 -4.67 -29.61 5.70
CA ALA A 47 -5.62 -29.29 4.63
C ALA A 47 -6.29 -27.91 4.78
N ALA A 48 -6.38 -27.40 6.02
CA ALA A 48 -6.86 -26.04 6.29
C ALA A 48 -5.83 -24.97 5.87
N LYS A 49 -4.52 -25.26 6.05
CA LYS A 49 -3.45 -24.37 5.61
C LYS A 49 -3.33 -24.31 4.08
N ALA A 50 -3.54 -25.43 3.39
CA ALA A 50 -3.58 -25.43 1.92
C ALA A 50 -4.66 -24.47 1.39
N ARG A 51 -5.90 -24.56 1.90
CA ARG A 51 -6.98 -23.63 1.54
C ARG A 51 -6.71 -22.18 1.93
N ALA A 52 -6.07 -21.94 3.07
CA ALA A 52 -5.69 -20.58 3.47
C ALA A 52 -4.62 -19.98 2.53
N ILE A 53 -3.66 -20.79 2.07
CA ILE A 53 -2.65 -20.37 1.09
C ILE A 53 -3.29 -20.11 -0.27
N GLU A 54 -4.17 -21.01 -0.74
CA GLU A 54 -4.93 -20.82 -1.98
C GLU A 54 -5.79 -19.55 -1.92
N GLN A 55 -6.53 -19.31 -0.83
CA GLN A 55 -7.31 -18.08 -0.67
C GLN A 55 -6.47 -16.80 -0.51
N LEU A 56 -5.22 -16.89 -0.04
CA LEU A 56 -4.28 -15.78 -0.06
C LEU A 56 -3.77 -15.49 -1.48
N THR A 57 -3.53 -16.53 -2.29
CA THR A 57 -3.11 -16.36 -3.70
C THR A 57 -4.26 -15.95 -4.63
N ASP A 58 -5.46 -16.51 -4.46
CA ASP A 58 -6.68 -16.07 -5.16
C ASP A 58 -7.10 -14.67 -4.69
N GLY A 59 -6.91 -14.35 -3.41
CA GLY A 59 -7.12 -13.00 -2.90
C GLY A 59 -6.19 -11.97 -3.53
N ALA A 60 -4.91 -12.32 -3.72
CA ALA A 60 -3.94 -11.48 -4.44
C ALA A 60 -4.26 -11.39 -5.94
N ALA A 61 -4.58 -12.51 -6.61
CA ALA A 61 -4.96 -12.53 -8.01
C ALA A 61 -6.23 -11.72 -8.28
N ASN A 62 -7.26 -11.87 -7.44
CA ASN A 62 -8.50 -11.09 -7.52
C ASN A 62 -8.30 -9.62 -7.12
N MET A 63 -7.32 -9.31 -6.27
CA MET A 63 -6.95 -7.93 -5.97
C MET A 63 -6.26 -7.26 -7.17
N VAL A 64 -5.39 -7.98 -7.88
CA VAL A 64 -4.73 -7.54 -9.12
C VAL A 64 -5.74 -7.36 -10.25
N THR A 65 -6.63 -8.31 -10.50
CA THR A 65 -7.69 -8.12 -11.51
C THR A 65 -8.62 -6.97 -11.14
N VAL A 66 -8.90 -6.70 -9.86
CA VAL A 66 -9.65 -5.50 -9.43
C VAL A 66 -8.79 -4.23 -9.39
N VAL A 67 -7.46 -4.27 -9.56
CA VAL A 67 -6.69 -3.08 -10.02
C VAL A 67 -6.99 -2.90 -11.51
N ALA A 68 -6.73 -3.94 -12.31
CA ALA A 68 -6.82 -3.90 -13.77
C ALA A 68 -8.22 -3.51 -14.26
N ASP A 69 -9.30 -4.01 -13.68
CA ASP A 69 -10.68 -3.69 -14.06
C ASP A 69 -11.02 -2.21 -13.80
N LYS A 70 -10.43 -1.62 -12.75
CA LYS A 70 -10.62 -0.20 -12.38
C LYS A 70 -9.70 0.75 -13.15
N MET A 71 -8.52 0.27 -13.58
CA MET A 71 -7.66 0.95 -14.57
C MET A 71 -8.29 0.88 -15.97
N ALA A 72 -8.90 -0.25 -16.35
CA ALA A 72 -9.55 -0.48 -17.64
C ALA A 72 -10.87 0.30 -17.79
N ASP A 73 -11.68 0.44 -16.73
CA ASP A 73 -12.84 1.35 -16.72
C ASP A 73 -12.41 2.83 -16.87
N ALA A 74 -11.17 3.17 -16.47
CA ALA A 74 -10.53 4.45 -16.73
C ALA A 74 -9.78 4.52 -18.08
N ALA A 75 -9.82 3.45 -18.90
CA ALA A 75 -9.11 3.30 -20.16
C ALA A 75 -7.57 3.49 -20.08
N ILE A 76 -6.98 3.11 -18.94
CA ILE A 76 -5.53 2.96 -18.80
C ILE A 76 -5.22 1.51 -19.22
N GLU A 77 -4.90 1.33 -20.51
CA GLU A 77 -4.30 0.07 -20.96
C GLU A 77 -2.92 -0.07 -20.31
N ASP A 78 -2.58 -1.27 -19.87
CA ASP A 78 -1.26 -1.67 -19.40
C ASP A 78 -0.29 -1.80 -20.60
N GLU A 79 -0.22 -0.76 -21.42
CA GLU A 79 0.93 -0.50 -22.26
C GLU A 79 2.04 0.02 -21.34
N SER A 80 2.65 -0.93 -20.61
CA SER A 80 4.02 -0.79 -20.09
C SER A 80 4.94 -0.64 -21.31
N SER A 81 4.91 0.55 -21.89
CA SER A 81 5.73 0.97 -23.01
C SER A 81 7.18 0.74 -22.60
N GLU A 82 7.95 -0.02 -23.40
CA GLU A 82 9.40 -0.15 -23.25
C GLU A 82 10.09 1.17 -23.68
N GLU A 83 9.61 2.30 -23.16
CA GLU A 83 10.15 3.62 -23.36
C GLU A 83 11.52 3.69 -22.70
N GLU A 84 12.55 3.90 -23.52
CA GLU A 84 13.91 4.12 -23.02
C GLU A 84 13.89 5.29 -22.04
N GLU A 85 14.15 5.01 -20.76
CA GLU A 85 14.22 5.98 -19.66
C GLU A 85 14.87 7.30 -20.13
N ASP A 86 14.19 8.44 -19.96
CA ASP A 86 14.67 9.71 -20.52
C ASP A 86 16.12 9.94 -20.06
N PRO A 87 17.07 10.21 -20.99
CA PRO A 87 18.48 10.40 -20.66
C PRO A 87 18.75 11.52 -19.64
N ARG A 88 17.77 12.38 -19.33
CA ARG A 88 17.77 13.34 -18.22
C ARG A 88 17.64 12.64 -16.86
N VAL A 89 16.73 11.69 -16.71
CA VAL A 89 16.50 10.93 -15.47
C VAL A 89 17.77 10.20 -15.08
N SER A 90 18.39 9.48 -16.03
CA SER A 90 19.67 8.79 -15.82
C SER A 90 20.83 9.73 -15.44
N LYS A 91 20.91 10.93 -16.05
CA LYS A 91 21.90 11.96 -15.64
C LYS A 91 21.62 12.46 -14.23
N LEU A 92 20.35 12.72 -13.90
CA LEU A 92 19.93 13.24 -12.62
C LEU A 92 20.15 12.23 -11.50
N ARG A 93 19.82 10.95 -11.71
CA ARG A 93 20.13 9.83 -10.80
C ARG A 93 21.64 9.74 -10.54
N ALA A 94 22.45 9.82 -11.60
CA ALA A 94 23.91 9.81 -11.49
C ALA A 94 24.52 11.08 -10.85
N TYR A 95 23.78 12.19 -10.80
CA TYR A 95 24.14 13.43 -10.12
C TYR A 95 23.74 13.41 -8.64
N ALA A 96 22.49 13.03 -8.34
CA ALA A 96 21.94 12.86 -7.00
C ALA A 96 22.73 11.82 -6.19
N ALA A 97 23.17 10.72 -6.81
CA ALA A 97 24.03 9.73 -6.16
C ALA A 97 25.42 10.26 -5.71
N LYS A 98 25.82 11.47 -6.12
CA LYS A 98 27.13 12.09 -5.82
C LYS A 98 27.03 13.42 -5.07
N ASN A 99 25.82 13.97 -4.94
CA ASN A 99 25.58 15.31 -4.41
C ASN A 99 24.47 15.25 -3.35
N ASP A 100 24.31 16.35 -2.64
CA ASP A 100 23.21 16.56 -1.71
C ASP A 100 21.95 17.07 -2.42
N ALA A 101 20.83 17.08 -1.68
CA ALA A 101 19.53 17.52 -2.17
C ALA A 101 19.53 18.95 -2.74
N VAL A 102 20.21 19.89 -2.08
CA VAL A 102 20.24 21.30 -2.49
C VAL A 102 20.90 21.45 -3.85
N LYS A 103 22.10 20.86 -4.04
CA LYS A 103 22.76 20.85 -5.36
C LYS A 103 21.97 20.12 -6.43
N THR A 104 21.21 19.10 -6.07
CA THR A 104 20.37 18.35 -7.01
C THR A 104 19.21 19.23 -7.50
N ALA A 105 18.60 20.02 -6.61
CA ALA A 105 17.61 21.04 -6.99
C ALA A 105 18.23 22.19 -7.82
N GLU A 106 19.44 22.65 -7.50
CA GLU A 106 20.17 23.61 -8.35
C GLU A 106 20.43 23.03 -9.76
N TYR A 107 20.72 21.73 -9.86
CA TYR A 107 20.97 21.05 -11.12
C TYR A 107 19.70 20.86 -11.97
N LEU A 108 18.54 20.61 -11.35
CA LEU A 108 17.24 20.56 -12.03
C LEU A 108 16.93 21.84 -12.83
N VAL A 109 17.22 23.00 -12.24
CA VAL A 109 16.97 24.32 -12.84
C VAL A 109 18.11 24.76 -13.78
N SER A 110 19.15 23.94 -13.94
CA SER A 110 20.32 24.27 -14.77
C SER A 110 20.14 23.87 -16.24
N ASP A 111 20.70 24.69 -17.15
CA ASP A 111 20.78 24.39 -18.59
C ASP A 111 21.48 23.06 -18.92
N ALA A 112 22.24 22.50 -17.95
CA ALA A 112 22.99 21.25 -18.13
C ALA A 112 22.11 19.99 -18.08
N LEU A 113 20.95 20.04 -17.43
CA LEU A 113 19.93 18.99 -17.54
C LEU A 113 19.04 19.22 -18.76
N GLY A 114 18.74 20.49 -19.08
CA GLY A 114 18.03 20.89 -20.28
C GLY A 114 16.56 20.49 -20.27
N VAL A 115 15.87 20.74 -19.15
CA VAL A 115 14.44 20.48 -18.97
C VAL A 115 13.60 21.60 -19.59
N GLU A 116 12.45 21.25 -20.17
CA GLU A 116 11.49 22.16 -20.81
C GLU A 116 10.81 23.12 -19.82
N SER A 117 10.48 22.62 -18.63
CA SER A 117 9.79 23.35 -17.56
C SER A 117 10.32 22.89 -16.20
N LYS A 118 10.12 23.68 -15.14
CA LYS A 118 10.57 23.25 -13.79
C LYS A 118 9.70 22.10 -13.27
N GLU A 119 8.44 22.12 -13.67
CA GLU A 119 7.39 21.18 -13.36
C GLU A 119 7.72 19.77 -13.89
N MET A 120 8.16 19.66 -15.15
CA MET A 120 8.74 18.41 -15.70
C MET A 120 10.04 18.00 -14.97
N GLY A 121 10.80 18.97 -14.46
CA GLY A 121 11.99 18.68 -13.65
C GLY A 121 11.66 17.97 -12.33
N VAL A 122 10.49 18.25 -11.74
CA VAL A 122 10.00 17.56 -10.54
C VAL A 122 9.60 16.12 -10.85
N LEU A 123 8.98 15.85 -12.01
CA LEU A 123 8.73 14.49 -12.49
C LEU A 123 10.04 13.70 -12.64
N PHE A 124 11.00 14.23 -13.39
CA PHE A 124 12.29 13.56 -13.58
C PHE A 124 13.06 13.35 -12.28
N LEU A 125 12.91 14.22 -11.28
CA LEU A 125 13.46 14.01 -9.94
C LEU A 125 12.81 12.81 -9.26
N LEU A 126 11.50 12.65 -9.37
CA LEU A 126 10.76 11.55 -8.77
C LEU A 126 11.27 10.22 -9.33
N GLU A 127 11.31 10.07 -10.65
CA GLU A 127 11.83 8.90 -11.38
C GLU A 127 13.34 8.64 -11.16
N ALA A 128 14.12 9.69 -10.90
CA ALA A 128 15.55 9.56 -10.64
C ALA A 128 15.85 9.12 -9.19
N VAL A 129 14.99 9.47 -8.23
CA VAL A 129 15.27 9.37 -6.79
C VAL A 129 14.45 8.27 -6.12
N PHE A 130 13.29 7.92 -6.66
CA PHE A 130 12.45 6.82 -6.19
C PHE A 130 12.73 5.53 -6.97
N ASP A 131 12.39 4.41 -6.35
CA ASP A 131 12.47 3.05 -6.87
C ASP A 131 11.04 2.57 -7.14
N GLU A 132 10.79 2.09 -8.36
CA GLU A 132 9.45 1.73 -8.85
C GLU A 132 8.93 0.40 -8.31
N ASP A 133 9.84 -0.51 -7.93
CA ASP A 133 9.53 -1.81 -7.32
C ASP A 133 9.14 -1.69 -5.83
N GLU A 134 9.51 -0.58 -5.18
CA GLU A 134 9.38 -0.37 -3.74
C GLU A 134 8.21 0.56 -3.36
N ALA A 135 7.64 0.37 -2.17
CA ALA A 135 6.49 1.16 -1.73
C ALA A 135 6.83 2.67 -1.59
N ILE A 136 6.04 3.55 -2.22
CA ILE A 136 6.28 5.00 -2.24
C ILE A 136 6.30 5.66 -0.85
N PRO A 137 5.35 5.41 0.10
CA PRO A 137 5.31 6.11 1.38
C PRO A 137 6.60 6.11 2.22
N PRO A 138 7.29 4.98 2.47
CA PRO A 138 8.58 4.99 3.17
C PRO A 138 9.70 5.69 2.36
N GLN A 139 9.61 5.72 1.03
CA GLN A 139 10.57 6.46 0.20
C GLN A 139 10.40 7.98 0.36
N ILE A 140 9.18 8.51 0.43
CA ILE A 140 8.92 9.94 0.71
C ILE A 140 9.69 10.37 1.97
N LYS A 141 9.56 9.61 3.06
CA LYS A 141 10.29 9.86 4.32
C LYS A 141 11.81 9.87 4.15
N ALA A 142 12.35 8.97 3.33
CA ALA A 142 13.79 8.85 3.08
C ALA A 142 14.34 9.92 2.10
N LYS A 143 13.48 10.49 1.25
CA LYS A 143 13.84 11.40 0.16
C LYS A 143 13.31 12.83 0.34
N LYS A 144 12.60 13.12 1.42
CA LYS A 144 11.97 14.43 1.72
C LYS A 144 12.90 15.64 1.56
N ASP A 145 14.20 15.50 1.82
CA ASP A 145 15.16 16.58 1.68
C ASP A 145 15.34 16.98 0.20
N TYR A 146 15.25 16.01 -0.73
CA TYR A 146 15.24 16.27 -2.19
C TYR A 146 13.93 16.93 -2.63
N LEU A 147 12.80 16.46 -2.12
CA LEU A 147 11.47 17.00 -2.47
C LEU A 147 11.31 18.45 -2.01
N SER A 148 11.64 18.75 -0.75
CA SER A 148 11.60 20.11 -0.19
C SER A 148 12.60 21.06 -0.85
N ALA A 149 13.80 20.59 -1.20
CA ALA A 149 14.77 21.40 -1.95
C ALA A 149 14.28 21.72 -3.38
N ALA A 150 13.55 20.81 -4.01
CA ALA A 150 13.03 20.98 -5.37
C ALA A 150 11.70 21.75 -5.44
N CYS A 151 10.92 21.79 -4.35
CA CYS A 151 9.57 22.39 -4.31
C CYS A 151 9.45 23.55 -3.29
N PRO A 152 10.24 24.65 -3.42
CA PRO A 152 10.23 25.77 -2.47
C PRO A 152 9.02 26.72 -2.61
N ASP A 153 8.13 26.51 -3.58
CA ASP A 153 7.00 27.38 -3.86
C ASP A 153 5.74 26.58 -4.24
N ALA A 154 4.56 27.17 -4.01
CA ALA A 154 3.26 26.52 -4.20
C ALA A 154 3.02 26.01 -5.64
N ALA A 155 3.65 26.61 -6.66
CA ALA A 155 3.53 26.13 -8.04
C ALA A 155 4.31 24.81 -8.21
N LEU A 156 5.50 24.71 -7.64
CA LEU A 156 6.29 23.47 -7.64
C LEU A 156 5.75 22.40 -6.68
N GLN A 157 5.15 22.79 -5.55
CA GLN A 157 4.39 21.86 -4.70
C GLN A 157 3.19 21.26 -5.45
N ARG A 158 2.43 22.08 -6.20
CA ARG A 158 1.36 21.61 -7.08
C ARG A 158 1.89 20.73 -8.22
N ALA A 159 3.04 21.08 -8.81
CA ALA A 159 3.70 20.24 -9.80
C ALA A 159 4.14 18.89 -9.23
N LEU A 160 4.55 18.83 -7.95
CA LEU A 160 4.86 17.57 -7.26
C LEU A 160 3.63 16.67 -7.11
N LEU A 161 2.45 17.23 -6.82
CA LEU A 161 1.19 16.46 -6.83
C LEU A 161 0.92 15.85 -8.22
N CYS A 162 1.01 16.66 -9.28
CA CYS A 162 0.82 16.21 -10.66
C CYS A 162 1.89 15.19 -11.11
N ALA A 163 3.14 15.33 -10.65
CA ALA A 163 4.21 14.37 -10.88
C ALA A 163 3.92 13.04 -10.17
N PHE A 164 3.41 13.06 -8.94
CA PHE A 164 2.93 11.85 -8.26
C PHE A 164 1.73 11.22 -8.98
N GLU A 165 0.77 12.00 -9.50
CA GLU A 165 -0.34 11.46 -10.31
C GLU A 165 0.20 10.63 -11.48
N ARG A 166 1.13 11.19 -12.27
CA ARG A 166 1.75 10.50 -13.41
C ARG A 166 2.57 9.27 -12.98
N TYR A 167 3.40 9.44 -11.96
CA TYR A 167 4.30 8.38 -11.49
C TYR A 167 3.52 7.16 -10.94
N VAL A 168 2.35 7.34 -10.32
CA VAL A 168 1.50 6.21 -9.90
C VAL A 168 0.61 5.62 -11.00
N THR A 169 0.62 6.19 -12.21
CA THR A 169 -0.15 5.66 -13.35
C THR A 169 0.73 5.03 -14.42
N GLU A 170 1.98 5.49 -14.57
CA GLU A 170 2.91 5.01 -15.60
C GLU A 170 4.03 4.14 -15.03
N THR A 171 4.63 4.54 -13.89
CA THR A 171 5.87 3.93 -13.38
C THR A 171 5.58 3.01 -12.18
N ALA A 172 5.25 3.58 -11.03
CA ALA A 172 5.02 2.88 -9.77
C ALA A 172 3.51 2.66 -9.53
N THR A 173 2.88 1.87 -10.41
CA THR A 173 1.41 1.62 -10.40
C THR A 173 0.87 1.02 -9.09
N SER A 174 1.75 0.40 -8.28
CA SER A 174 1.46 -0.03 -6.91
C SER A 174 0.99 1.13 -6.00
N GLY A 175 1.45 2.35 -6.29
CA GLY A 175 1.10 3.58 -5.57
C GLY A 175 -0.34 4.05 -5.78
N PHE A 176 -1.01 3.65 -6.87
CA PHE A 176 -2.35 4.16 -7.22
C PHE A 176 -3.37 3.96 -6.10
N LYS A 177 -3.50 2.73 -5.59
CA LYS A 177 -4.41 2.41 -4.47
C LYS A 177 -3.92 2.95 -3.12
N ALA A 178 -2.66 3.38 -3.03
CA ALA A 178 -2.05 3.97 -1.84
C ALA A 178 -2.01 5.50 -1.85
N PHE A 179 -2.62 6.17 -2.86
CA PHE A 179 -2.45 7.61 -3.07
C PHE A 179 -2.92 8.49 -1.89
N SER A 180 -3.97 8.11 -1.18
CA SER A 180 -4.37 8.77 0.08
C SER A 180 -3.28 8.74 1.15
N LEU A 181 -2.49 7.65 1.23
CA LEU A 181 -1.36 7.54 2.16
C LEU A 181 -0.13 8.33 1.67
N ILE A 182 0.05 8.44 0.34
CA ILE A 182 1.06 9.30 -0.27
C ILE A 182 0.81 10.76 0.10
N LEU A 183 -0.41 11.27 -0.10
CA LEU A 183 -0.79 12.63 0.31
C LEU A 183 -0.60 12.86 1.82
N ASN A 184 -1.02 11.90 2.66
CA ASN A 184 -0.83 12.00 4.10
C ASN A 184 0.66 12.11 4.49
N GLN A 185 1.57 11.38 3.82
CA GLN A 185 3.02 11.54 4.04
C GLN A 185 3.57 12.87 3.50
N LEU A 186 3.05 13.40 2.40
CA LEU A 186 3.46 14.70 1.86
C LEU A 186 3.07 15.85 2.80
N TYR A 187 1.87 15.76 3.40
CA TYR A 187 1.39 16.66 4.45
C TYR A 187 2.19 16.50 5.77
N GLU A 188 2.33 15.27 6.29
CA GLU A 188 3.08 14.99 7.55
C GLU A 188 4.55 15.42 7.55
N PHE A 189 5.17 15.61 6.38
CA PHE A 189 6.56 16.06 6.25
C PHE A 189 6.72 17.52 5.81
N ASP A 190 5.65 18.32 5.86
CA ASP A 190 5.64 19.74 5.45
C ASP A 190 6.15 19.94 4.01
N LEU A 191 5.84 18.99 3.10
CA LEU A 191 6.29 19.05 1.71
C LEU A 191 5.31 19.80 0.80
N ILE A 192 4.03 19.85 1.18
CA ILE A 192 2.93 20.44 0.40
C ILE A 192 1.94 21.05 1.38
N GLU A 193 1.57 22.31 1.16
CA GLU A 193 0.62 23.06 1.99
C GLU A 193 -0.84 22.61 1.70
N GLU A 194 -1.72 22.71 2.70
CA GLU A 194 -3.08 22.19 2.64
C GLU A 194 -3.93 22.85 1.53
N ASP A 195 -3.82 24.17 1.40
CA ASP A 195 -4.48 24.97 0.38
C ASP A 195 -4.04 24.56 -1.04
N VAL A 196 -2.77 24.17 -1.20
CA VAL A 196 -2.24 23.61 -2.46
C VAL A 196 -2.85 22.25 -2.77
N ILE A 197 -3.04 21.38 -1.76
CA ILE A 197 -3.72 20.08 -1.93
C ILE A 197 -5.18 20.28 -2.34
N LYS A 198 -5.92 21.16 -1.66
CA LYS A 198 -7.33 21.45 -1.97
C LYS A 198 -7.47 22.06 -3.38
N ALA A 199 -6.67 23.07 -3.71
CA ALA A 199 -6.69 23.72 -5.02
C ALA A 199 -6.27 22.78 -6.17
N TRP A 200 -5.33 21.85 -5.94
CA TRP A 200 -4.99 20.81 -6.92
C TRP A 200 -6.15 19.84 -7.15
N ASN A 201 -6.84 19.40 -6.09
CA ASN A 201 -7.92 18.42 -6.19
C ASN A 201 -9.09 18.96 -7.05
N GLU A 202 -9.49 20.22 -6.82
CA GLU A 202 -10.54 20.91 -7.60
C GLU A 202 -10.17 21.16 -9.07
N ASP A 203 -8.90 21.45 -9.36
CA ASP A 203 -8.46 21.86 -10.70
C ASP A 203 -8.24 20.66 -11.62
N VAL A 204 -9.29 20.35 -12.41
CA VAL A 204 -9.37 19.25 -13.37
C VAL A 204 -8.21 19.23 -14.38
N ASP A 205 -7.65 20.39 -14.72
CA ASP A 205 -6.62 20.52 -15.74
C ASP A 205 -5.20 20.64 -15.13
N ALA A 206 -5.04 20.51 -13.80
CA ALA A 206 -3.76 20.74 -13.14
C ALA A 206 -2.61 19.88 -13.66
N ALA A 207 -2.88 18.62 -14.03
CA ALA A 207 -1.87 17.68 -14.51
C ALA A 207 -1.60 17.78 -16.02
N SER A 208 -2.33 18.66 -16.75
CA SER A 208 -2.12 18.90 -18.18
C SER A 208 -0.72 19.45 -18.51
N CYS A 209 -0.05 20.08 -17.53
CA CYS A 209 1.31 20.59 -17.68
C CYS A 209 2.40 19.50 -17.63
N ILE A 210 2.03 18.25 -17.33
CA ILE A 210 2.90 17.06 -17.27
C ILE A 210 2.28 15.93 -18.15
N ASP A 211 1.50 16.33 -19.16
CA ASP A 211 0.87 15.46 -20.18
C ASP A 211 -0.04 14.33 -19.65
N VAL A 212 -0.59 14.46 -18.43
CA VAL A 212 -1.56 13.48 -17.88
C VAL A 212 -2.98 13.78 -18.37
N GLU A 213 -3.71 12.77 -18.88
CA GLU A 213 -5.10 12.97 -19.29
C GLU A 213 -6.01 13.29 -18.06
N PRO A 214 -6.90 14.30 -18.12
CA PRO A 214 -7.76 14.67 -16.99
C PRO A 214 -8.61 13.53 -16.39
N LYS A 215 -8.98 12.50 -17.18
CA LYS A 215 -9.68 11.32 -16.65
C LYS A 215 -8.80 10.47 -15.73
N VAL A 216 -7.53 10.34 -16.09
CA VAL A 216 -6.51 9.58 -15.35
C VAL A 216 -6.20 10.29 -14.04
N ALA A 217 -5.94 11.59 -14.07
CA ALA A 217 -5.81 12.44 -12.89
C ALA A 217 -7.03 12.31 -11.95
N GLN A 218 -8.26 12.44 -12.48
CA GLN A 218 -9.48 12.22 -11.69
C GLN A 218 -9.60 10.80 -11.11
N ALA A 219 -9.06 9.76 -11.76
CA ALA A 219 -9.08 8.40 -11.24
C ALA A 219 -8.13 8.23 -10.02
N VAL A 220 -6.97 8.89 -10.05
CA VAL A 220 -6.03 8.97 -8.92
C VAL A 220 -6.65 9.76 -7.76
N ARG A 221 -7.19 10.96 -8.03
CA ARG A 221 -7.85 11.82 -7.02
C ARG A 221 -9.01 11.15 -6.30
N LYS A 222 -9.77 10.28 -6.97
CA LYS A 222 -10.81 9.47 -6.32
C LYS A 222 -10.27 8.54 -5.23
N GLN A 223 -8.99 8.15 -5.26
CA GLN A 223 -8.36 7.41 -4.17
C GLN A 223 -8.00 8.32 -2.99
N ALA A 224 -7.78 9.62 -3.25
CA ALA A 224 -7.50 10.64 -2.24
C ALA A 224 -8.75 11.17 -1.51
N ALA A 225 -9.96 10.95 -2.02
CA ALA A 225 -11.19 11.58 -1.52
C ALA A 225 -11.32 11.61 0.01
N LYS A 226 -11.11 10.48 0.70
CA LYS A 226 -11.17 10.38 2.17
C LYS A 226 -10.17 11.25 2.93
N PHE A 227 -9.03 11.56 2.31
CA PHE A 227 -8.01 12.44 2.89
C PHE A 227 -8.39 13.91 2.68
N ILE A 228 -9.00 14.25 1.53
CA ILE A 228 -9.57 15.58 1.29
C ILE A 228 -10.73 15.85 2.26
N ASP A 229 -11.67 14.89 2.38
CA ASP A 229 -12.79 14.97 3.34
C ASP A 229 -12.27 15.22 4.78
N TRP A 230 -11.17 14.59 5.17
CA TRP A 230 -10.54 14.76 6.49
C TRP A 230 -9.86 16.12 6.69
N LEU A 231 -9.22 16.68 5.65
CA LEU A 231 -8.68 18.04 5.69
C LEU A 231 -9.80 19.08 5.84
N ASP A 232 -10.92 18.89 5.15
CA ASP A 232 -12.09 19.77 5.26
C ASP A 232 -12.76 19.68 6.64
N GLU A 233 -12.91 18.48 7.21
CA GLU A 233 -13.39 18.30 8.60
C GLU A 233 -12.46 18.95 9.64
N SER A 234 -11.16 19.05 9.36
CA SER A 234 -10.17 19.61 10.30
C SER A 234 -10.21 21.15 10.38
N GLU A 235 -10.44 21.85 9.25
CA GLU A 235 -10.58 23.33 9.27
C GLU A 235 -11.82 23.82 10.06
N ASP A 236 -12.90 23.03 10.04
CA ASP A 236 -14.14 23.33 10.76
C ASP A 236 -13.99 23.20 12.29
N GLU A 237 -13.11 22.32 12.80
CA GLU A 237 -12.88 22.17 14.25
C GLU A 237 -11.90 23.21 14.85
N ASP A 238 -10.95 23.74 14.07
CA ASP A 238 -10.01 24.78 14.53
C ASP A 238 -10.60 26.22 14.47
N SER A 239 -11.84 26.37 13.99
CA SER A 239 -12.49 27.66 13.71
C SER A 239 -13.60 28.09 14.71
N ASP A 240 -13.94 27.29 15.73
CA ASP A 240 -14.99 27.56 16.76
C ASP A 240 -14.42 27.79 18.19
#